data_AF-A0A432LLI7-F1
#
_entry.id   AF-A0A432LLI7-F1
#
_cell.length_a   1.000
_cell.length_b   1.000
_cell.length_c   1.000
_cell.angle_alpha   90.00
_cell.angle_beta   90.00
_cell.angle_gamma   90.00
#
_symmetry.space_group_name_H-M   'P 1'
#
loop_
_entity.id
_entity.type
_entity.pdbx_description
1 polymer ?
#
loop_
_entity_poly.entity_id
_entity_poly.type
_entity_poly.pdbx_seq_one_letter_code
_entity_poly.pdbx_strand_id
1 'polypeptide(L)'
;MKKFLFLTVALFTMSVSFSFAQTKAEIQASVDRNAKLQKLCAKQPKETGVSDVDAYVSGVYKAAIASLKSSELLHNLYYRQIGETKDGVTDANSNQPTVEELVALGETLTEEAASIAKAGKGAEAAIKSSKENKNPLKAVKIATAIGFTTDVYPILVEESSARISIIKKMIETAKSAKM
;
A
#
# COMPACT_ATOMS: atom_id res chain seq x y z
N MET A 1 -38.50 -40.56 24.50
CA MET A 1 -37.27 -40.44 25.34
C MET A 1 -36.24 -41.36 24.70
N LYS A 2 -35.06 -40.99 24.21
CA LYS A 2 -34.07 -39.92 24.46
C LYS A 2 -33.52 -39.51 23.08
N LYS A 3 -33.69 -38.27 22.63
CA LYS A 3 -32.73 -37.15 22.72
C LYS A 3 -31.32 -37.49 22.19
N PHE A 4 -31.05 -36.93 21.00
CA PHE A 4 -29.80 -36.31 20.56
C PHE A 4 -28.51 -37.13 20.57
N LEU A 5 -28.11 -37.60 19.38
CA LEU A 5 -26.69 -37.75 19.02
C LEU A 5 -26.42 -37.21 17.60
N PHE A 6 -26.92 -36.01 17.34
CA PHE A 6 -26.50 -35.16 16.23
C PHE A 6 -26.02 -33.85 16.84
N LEU A 7 -24.79 -33.80 17.39
CA LEU A 7 -24.06 -32.57 17.70
C LEU A 7 -22.68 -32.87 18.31
N THR A 8 -21.69 -33.26 17.50
CA THR A 8 -20.27 -33.29 17.93
C THR A 8 -19.30 -32.74 16.87
N VAL A 9 -19.78 -31.91 15.94
CA VAL A 9 -18.91 -31.18 14.98
C VAL A 9 -18.88 -29.66 15.25
N ALA A 10 -19.54 -29.21 16.31
CA ALA A 10 -19.45 -27.83 16.74
C ALA A 10 -19.29 -27.80 18.26
N LEU A 11 -18.06 -27.66 18.74
CA LEU A 11 -17.67 -26.63 19.70
C LEU A 11 -16.19 -26.77 20.08
N PHE A 12 -15.55 -25.62 20.18
CA PHE A 12 -14.34 -25.34 20.97
C PHE A 12 -12.99 -25.70 20.34
N THR A 13 -12.44 -24.80 19.53
CA THR A 13 -11.57 -23.68 19.98
C THR A 13 -10.19 -24.17 20.45
N MET A 14 -9.28 -24.37 19.51
CA MET A 14 -8.00 -23.68 19.70
C MET A 14 -8.25 -22.21 19.37
N SER A 15 -8.83 -21.51 20.33
CA SER A 15 -8.61 -20.08 20.50
C SER A 15 -7.13 -19.90 20.87
N VAL A 16 -6.24 -20.18 19.92
CA VAL A 16 -5.12 -19.27 19.76
C VAL A 16 -5.82 -17.99 19.36
N SER A 17 -5.94 -17.09 20.31
CA SER A 17 -6.16 -15.69 20.05
C SER A 17 -5.00 -15.23 19.16
N PHE A 18 -5.01 -15.61 17.87
CA PHE A 18 -4.26 -14.93 16.86
C PHE A 18 -4.93 -13.57 16.80
N SER A 19 -4.48 -12.66 17.66
CA SER A 19 -4.70 -11.25 17.50
C SER A 19 -4.12 -10.94 16.13
N PHE A 20 -4.96 -10.95 15.10
CA PHE A 20 -4.54 -10.55 13.77
C PHE A 20 -4.01 -9.14 13.92
N ALA A 21 -2.72 -8.96 13.66
CA ALA A 21 -2.05 -7.67 13.77
C ALA A 21 -2.72 -6.57 12.92
N GLN A 22 -3.48 -7.01 11.90
CA GLN A 22 -4.23 -6.18 10.99
C GLN A 22 -5.71 -6.59 10.95
N THR A 23 -6.58 -5.60 10.92
CA THR A 23 -8.03 -5.76 10.80
C THR A 23 -8.47 -5.79 9.34
N LYS A 24 -9.63 -6.42 9.07
CA LYS A 24 -10.25 -6.42 7.74
C LYS A 24 -10.51 -5.00 7.21
N ALA A 25 -10.86 -4.06 8.11
CA ALA A 25 -11.08 -2.66 7.76
C ALA A 25 -9.78 -1.96 7.31
N GLU A 26 -8.65 -2.20 7.99
CA GLU A 26 -7.34 -1.67 7.60
C GLU A 26 -6.91 -2.18 6.22
N ILE A 27 -7.15 -3.47 5.92
CA ILE A 27 -6.91 -4.03 4.59
C ILE A 27 -7.80 -3.40 3.54
N GLN A 28 -9.12 -3.30 3.79
CA GLN A 28 -10.04 -2.73 2.80
C GLN A 28 -9.69 -1.28 2.49
N ALA A 29 -9.33 -0.48 3.50
CA ALA A 29 -8.87 0.90 3.29
C ALA A 29 -7.61 0.96 2.40
N SER A 30 -6.67 0.04 2.60
CA SER A 30 -5.48 -0.09 1.75
C SER A 30 -5.83 -0.54 0.33
N VAL A 31 -6.74 -1.51 0.15
CA VAL A 31 -7.26 -1.93 -1.15
C VAL A 31 -7.91 -0.75 -1.89
N ASP A 32 -8.73 0.04 -1.20
CA ASP A 32 -9.42 1.19 -1.79
C ASP A 32 -8.44 2.29 -2.22
N ARG A 33 -7.41 2.59 -1.41
CA ARG A 33 -6.34 3.52 -1.79
C ARG A 33 -5.55 3.02 -2.99
N ASN A 34 -5.21 1.74 -3.01
CA ASN A 34 -4.50 1.13 -4.13
C ASN A 34 -5.32 1.12 -5.42
N ALA A 35 -6.63 0.86 -5.35
CA ALA A 35 -7.52 0.98 -6.51
C ALA A 35 -7.55 2.40 -7.08
N LYS A 36 -7.58 3.42 -6.21
CA LYS A 36 -7.48 4.84 -6.62
C LYS A 36 -6.13 5.14 -7.25
N LEU A 37 -5.02 4.73 -6.63
CA LEU A 37 -3.67 4.90 -7.17
C LEU A 37 -3.53 4.22 -8.53
N GLN A 38 -4.02 2.99 -8.67
CA GLN A 38 -3.97 2.24 -9.93
C GLN A 38 -4.76 2.95 -11.04
N LYS A 39 -5.93 3.51 -10.73
CA LYS A 39 -6.72 4.29 -11.70
C LYS A 39 -5.98 5.56 -12.13
N LEU A 40 -5.42 6.32 -11.18
CA LEU A 40 -4.67 7.55 -11.47
C LEU A 40 -3.37 7.27 -12.23
N CYS A 41 -2.70 6.16 -11.92
CA CYS A 41 -1.44 5.74 -12.53
C CYS A 41 -1.60 4.79 -13.72
N ALA A 42 -2.83 4.59 -14.21
CA ALA A 42 -3.10 3.71 -15.35
C ALA A 42 -2.32 4.12 -16.61
N LYS A 43 -1.95 5.40 -16.72
CA LYS A 43 -1.05 5.92 -17.74
C LYS A 43 -0.01 6.80 -17.09
N GLN A 44 1.22 6.72 -17.57
CA GLN A 44 2.26 7.66 -17.20
C GLN A 44 1.89 9.07 -17.68
N PRO A 45 2.03 10.11 -16.84
CA PRO A 45 1.85 11.49 -17.27
C PRO A 45 2.80 11.84 -18.43
N LYS A 46 2.30 12.61 -19.39
CA LYS A 46 3.12 13.11 -20.50
C LYS A 46 4.07 14.20 -20.01
N GLU A 47 5.27 14.24 -20.60
CA GLU A 47 6.23 15.31 -20.34
C GLU A 47 5.70 16.68 -20.79
N THR A 48 5.99 17.66 -19.96
CA THR A 48 5.63 19.07 -20.13
C THR A 48 6.71 19.83 -20.88
N GLY A 49 7.94 19.32 -20.90
CA GLY A 49 9.13 19.99 -21.42
C GLY A 49 9.66 21.06 -20.47
N VAL A 50 9.43 20.88 -19.17
CA VAL A 50 9.96 21.69 -18.06
C VAL A 50 10.60 20.72 -17.07
N SER A 51 11.93 20.71 -17.03
CA SER A 51 12.71 19.66 -16.36
C SER A 51 12.29 19.41 -14.92
N ASP A 52 12.09 20.46 -14.11
CA ASP A 52 11.72 20.29 -12.70
C ASP A 52 10.32 19.70 -12.52
N VAL A 53 9.38 20.11 -13.37
CA VAL A 53 8.01 19.56 -13.38
C VAL A 53 8.05 18.10 -13.79
N ASP A 54 8.76 17.79 -14.88
CA ASP A 54 8.86 16.44 -15.43
C ASP A 54 9.56 15.48 -14.45
N ALA A 55 10.64 15.95 -13.79
CA ALA A 55 11.34 15.18 -12.77
C ALA A 55 10.46 14.91 -11.54
N TYR A 56 9.74 15.92 -11.04
CA TYR A 56 8.83 15.77 -9.91
C TYR A 56 7.72 14.77 -10.22
N VAL A 57 7.02 14.96 -11.35
CA VAL A 57 5.91 14.11 -11.79
C VAL A 57 6.36 12.68 -12.02
N SER A 58 7.52 12.47 -12.65
CA SER A 58 8.12 11.14 -12.86
C SER A 58 8.48 10.48 -11.53
N GLY A 59 9.01 11.24 -10.56
CA GLY A 59 9.30 10.75 -9.21
C GLY A 59 8.04 10.26 -8.49
N VAL A 60 6.98 11.07 -8.48
CA VAL A 60 5.69 10.69 -7.87
C VAL A 60 5.08 9.46 -8.55
N TYR A 61 5.10 9.41 -9.89
CA TYR A 61 4.60 8.26 -10.64
C TYR A 61 5.37 6.98 -10.30
N LYS A 62 6.71 7.00 -10.33
CA LYS A 62 7.53 5.83 -10.01
C LYS A 62 7.32 5.36 -8.58
N ALA A 63 7.24 6.28 -7.63
CA ALA A 63 6.96 5.96 -6.24
C ALA A 63 5.57 5.33 -6.08
N ALA A 64 4.55 5.83 -6.78
CA ALA A 64 3.21 5.23 -6.78
C ALA A 64 3.19 3.81 -7.37
N ILE A 65 3.89 3.57 -8.48
CA ILE A 65 4.02 2.22 -9.07
C ILE A 65 4.75 1.26 -8.13
N ALA A 66 5.80 1.71 -7.44
CA ALA A 66 6.47 0.90 -6.43
C ALA A 66 5.51 0.57 -5.26
N SER A 67 4.75 1.56 -4.79
CA SER A 67 3.75 1.43 -3.73
C SER A 67 2.67 0.39 -4.03
N LEU A 68 2.18 0.36 -5.28
CA LEU A 68 1.20 -0.63 -5.72
C LEU A 68 1.74 -2.06 -5.59
N LYS A 69 3.01 -2.28 -5.97
CA LYS A 69 3.65 -3.61 -5.89
C LYS A 69 3.85 -4.06 -4.46
N SER A 70 4.40 -3.21 -3.60
CA SER A 70 4.63 -3.53 -2.19
C SER A 70 3.32 -3.67 -1.41
N SER A 71 2.23 -3.02 -1.85
CA SER A 71 0.90 -3.21 -1.26
C SER A 71 0.31 -4.57 -1.60
N GLU A 72 0.47 -5.04 -2.83
CA GLU A 72 0.07 -6.40 -3.20
C GLU A 72 0.80 -7.45 -2.36
N LEU A 73 2.10 -7.26 -2.10
CA LEU A 73 2.86 -8.13 -1.20
C LEU A 73 2.25 -8.12 0.21
N LEU A 74 1.96 -6.94 0.78
CA LEU A 74 1.34 -6.85 2.09
C LEU A 74 -0.03 -7.54 2.15
N HIS A 75 -0.88 -7.32 1.15
CA HIS A 75 -2.19 -7.97 1.08
C HIS A 75 -2.06 -9.49 1.04
N ASN A 76 -1.13 -10.01 0.23
CA ASN A 76 -0.88 -11.45 0.17
C ASN A 76 -0.44 -12.02 1.53
N LEU A 77 0.40 -11.29 2.28
CA LEU A 77 0.80 -11.71 3.63
C LEU A 77 -0.39 -11.69 4.61
N TYR A 78 -1.27 -10.70 4.52
CA TYR A 78 -2.50 -10.65 5.32
C TYR A 78 -3.43 -11.85 5.03
N TYR A 79 -3.73 -12.10 3.76
CA TYR A 79 -4.59 -13.21 3.35
C TYR A 79 -4.02 -14.55 3.81
N ARG A 80 -2.69 -14.70 3.72
CA ARG A 80 -2.00 -15.85 4.31
C ARG A 80 -2.17 -15.95 5.82
N GLN A 81 -2.07 -14.83 6.53
CA GLN A 81 -2.21 -14.76 7.98
C GLN A 81 -3.61 -15.20 8.43
N ILE A 82 -4.66 -14.80 7.71
CA ILE A 82 -6.04 -15.19 8.04
C ILE A 82 -6.46 -16.55 7.47
N GLY A 83 -5.64 -17.16 6.60
CA GLY A 83 -5.93 -18.45 5.97
C GLY A 83 -7.05 -18.37 4.94
N GLU A 84 -7.17 -17.24 4.24
CA GLU A 84 -8.17 -17.02 3.19
C GLU A 84 -7.48 -16.53 1.91
N THR A 85 -8.09 -16.78 0.75
CA THR A 85 -7.71 -16.13 -0.51
C THR A 85 -8.28 -14.72 -0.59
N LYS A 86 -7.84 -13.93 -1.59
CA LYS A 86 -8.41 -12.61 -1.90
C LYS A 86 -9.93 -12.64 -2.11
N ASP A 87 -10.45 -13.78 -2.59
CA ASP A 87 -11.87 -14.00 -2.86
C ASP A 87 -12.65 -14.47 -1.62
N GLY A 88 -12.00 -14.58 -0.46
CA GLY A 88 -12.60 -15.01 0.80
C GLY A 88 -12.80 -16.52 0.90
N VAL A 89 -12.09 -17.31 0.08
CA VAL A 89 -12.12 -18.79 0.16
C VAL A 89 -11.09 -19.23 1.18
N THR A 90 -11.48 -20.09 2.13
CA THR A 90 -10.54 -20.67 3.09
C THR A 90 -9.44 -21.46 2.38
N ASP A 91 -8.18 -21.15 2.69
CA ASP A 91 -7.01 -21.85 2.17
C ASP A 91 -6.32 -22.62 3.30
N ALA A 92 -6.61 -23.92 3.37
CA ALA A 92 -6.06 -24.84 4.36
C ALA A 92 -4.55 -25.07 4.22
N ASN A 93 -3.94 -24.69 3.09
CA ASN A 93 -2.50 -24.81 2.85
C ASN A 93 -1.76 -23.49 3.13
N SER A 94 -2.46 -22.46 3.59
CA SER A 94 -1.86 -21.17 3.86
C SER A 94 -0.89 -21.23 5.04
N ASN A 95 0.37 -20.90 4.78
CA ASN A 95 1.39 -20.75 5.81
C ASN A 95 1.39 -19.31 6.34
N GLN A 96 1.39 -19.19 7.67
CA GLN A 96 1.57 -17.91 8.37
C GLN A 96 2.81 -17.17 7.83
N PRO A 97 2.74 -15.84 7.64
CA PRO A 97 3.92 -15.05 7.31
C PRO A 97 5.04 -15.26 8.34
N THR A 98 6.25 -15.51 7.86
CA THR A 98 7.44 -15.62 8.70
C THR A 98 7.92 -14.24 9.14
N VAL A 99 8.67 -14.17 10.25
CA VAL A 99 9.25 -12.89 10.72
C VAL A 99 10.21 -12.32 9.67
N GLU A 100 10.92 -13.20 8.99
CA GLU A 100 11.89 -12.89 7.94
C GLU A 100 11.20 -12.25 6.72
N GLU A 101 10.07 -12.80 6.26
CA GLU A 101 9.25 -12.21 5.20
C GLU A 101 8.71 -10.82 5.59
N LEU A 102 8.25 -10.67 6.84
CA LEU A 102 7.71 -9.40 7.33
C LEU A 102 8.79 -8.32 7.46
N VAL A 103 9.99 -8.70 7.92
CA VAL A 103 11.15 -7.79 8.01
C VAL A 103 11.60 -7.35 6.62
N ALA A 104 11.72 -8.27 5.66
CA ALA A 104 12.09 -7.94 4.28
C ALA A 104 11.10 -6.96 3.62
N LEU A 105 9.79 -7.15 3.86
CA LEU A 105 8.79 -6.19 3.41
C LEU A 105 8.91 -4.85 4.14
N GLY A 106 9.19 -4.85 5.44
CA GLY A 106 9.43 -3.63 6.22
C GLY A 106 10.60 -2.79 5.71
N GLU A 107 11.69 -3.44 5.30
CA GLU A 107 12.85 -2.78 4.65
C GLU A 107 12.44 -2.16 3.31
N THR A 108 11.73 -2.92 2.47
CA THR A 108 11.20 -2.43 1.19
C THR A 108 10.31 -1.20 1.38
N LEU A 109 9.42 -1.21 2.39
CA LEU A 109 8.54 -0.08 2.70
C LEU A 109 9.31 1.15 3.20
N THR A 110 10.44 0.95 3.88
CA THR A 110 11.31 2.04 4.34
C THR A 110 12.03 2.70 3.16
N GLU A 111 12.55 1.91 2.22
CA GLU A 111 13.14 2.42 0.97
C GLU A 111 12.12 3.16 0.10
N GLU A 112 10.88 2.64 0.04
CA GLU A 112 9.78 3.30 -0.64
C GLU A 112 9.45 4.66 0.01
N ALA A 113 9.36 4.73 1.34
CA ALA A 113 9.13 5.99 2.05
C ALA A 113 10.23 7.03 1.77
N ALA A 114 11.49 6.60 1.70
CA ALA A 114 12.60 7.47 1.30
C ALA A 114 12.43 7.98 -0.14
N SER A 115 11.96 7.13 -1.05
CA SER A 115 11.68 7.50 -2.44
C SER A 115 10.53 8.49 -2.57
N ILE A 116 9.45 8.31 -1.78
CA ILE A 116 8.32 9.25 -1.70
C ILE A 116 8.80 10.60 -1.17
N ALA A 117 9.56 10.62 -0.08
CA ALA A 117 10.11 11.85 0.50
C ALA A 117 11.03 12.57 -0.50
N LYS A 118 11.86 11.83 -1.25
CA LYS A 118 12.70 12.40 -2.31
C LYS A 118 11.87 13.02 -3.43
N ALA A 119 10.79 12.36 -3.86
CA ALA A 119 9.87 12.92 -4.84
C ALA A 119 9.23 14.22 -4.31
N GLY A 120 8.76 14.23 -3.06
CA GLY A 120 8.16 15.41 -2.42
C GLY A 120 9.07 16.64 -2.39
N LYS A 121 10.39 16.46 -2.22
CA LYS A 121 11.36 17.58 -2.28
C LYS A 121 11.38 18.31 -3.63
N GLY A 122 10.97 17.64 -4.71
CA GLY A 122 10.88 18.26 -6.04
C GLY A 122 9.67 19.19 -6.24
N ALA A 123 8.68 19.15 -5.34
CA ALA A 123 7.43 19.88 -5.50
C ALA A 123 7.63 21.41 -5.56
N GLU A 124 8.48 21.96 -4.69
CA GLU A 124 8.73 23.41 -4.65
C GLU A 124 9.39 23.91 -5.94
N ALA A 125 10.43 23.20 -6.40
CA ALA A 125 11.10 23.51 -7.66
C ALA A 125 10.14 23.40 -8.85
N ALA A 126 9.32 22.35 -8.90
CA ALA A 126 8.30 22.19 -9.93
C ALA A 126 7.28 23.35 -9.92
N ILE A 127 6.80 23.78 -8.75
CA ILE A 127 5.86 24.91 -8.62
C ILE A 127 6.51 26.21 -9.08
N LYS A 128 7.77 26.46 -8.69
CA LYS A 128 8.52 27.65 -9.11
C LYS A 128 8.69 27.69 -10.63
N SER A 129 9.19 26.61 -11.22
CA SER A 129 9.40 26.48 -12.67
C SER A 129 8.07 26.51 -13.44
N SER A 130 6.96 26.08 -12.82
CA SER A 130 5.61 26.23 -13.38
C SER A 130 5.18 27.70 -13.49
N LYS A 131 5.44 28.51 -12.45
CA LYS A 131 5.07 29.94 -12.41
C LYS A 131 5.94 30.79 -13.33
N GLU A 132 7.21 30.43 -13.48
CA GLU A 132 8.16 31.15 -14.33
C GLU A 132 7.97 30.84 -15.82
N ASN A 133 7.26 29.76 -16.15
CA ASN A 133 6.99 29.38 -17.53
C ASN A 133 5.89 30.23 -18.17
N LYS A 134 6.27 31.11 -19.10
CA LYS A 134 5.34 32.01 -19.81
C LYS A 134 4.74 31.41 -21.09
N ASN A 135 5.07 30.17 -21.45
CA ASN A 135 4.57 29.55 -22.68
C ASN A 135 3.16 28.97 -22.46
N PRO A 136 2.11 29.52 -23.12
CA PRO A 136 0.73 29.11 -22.88
C PRO A 136 0.44 27.66 -23.30
N LEU A 137 1.14 27.13 -24.32
CA LEU A 137 1.00 25.73 -24.73
C LEU A 137 1.59 24.77 -23.69
N LYS A 138 2.67 25.17 -23.02
CA LYS A 138 3.26 24.37 -21.91
C LYS A 138 2.43 24.50 -20.64
N ALA A 139 1.82 25.65 -20.37
CA ALA A 139 1.02 25.89 -19.15
C ALA A 139 -0.09 24.84 -18.95
N VAL A 140 -0.81 24.45 -20.00
CA VAL A 140 -1.84 23.40 -19.93
C VAL A 140 -1.26 22.03 -19.57
N LYS A 141 -0.10 21.68 -20.15
CA LYS A 141 0.59 20.42 -19.85
C LYS A 141 1.09 20.40 -18.41
N ILE A 142 1.69 21.51 -17.96
CA ILE A 142 2.15 21.70 -16.59
C ILE A 142 0.99 21.57 -15.61
N ALA A 143 -0.12 22.28 -15.83
CA ALA A 143 -1.30 22.21 -14.97
C ALA A 143 -1.84 20.78 -14.87
N THR A 144 -1.89 20.05 -16.00
CA THR A 144 -2.30 18.65 -16.03
C THR A 144 -1.36 17.75 -15.23
N ALA A 145 -0.04 17.93 -15.41
CA ALA A 145 0.97 17.12 -14.73
C ALA A 145 1.03 17.40 -13.22
N ILE A 146 0.92 18.66 -12.81
CA ILE A 146 0.83 19.05 -11.41
C ILE A 146 -0.49 18.55 -10.79
N GLY A 147 -1.61 18.65 -11.51
CA GLY A 147 -2.90 18.08 -11.09
C GLY A 147 -2.80 16.60 -10.77
N PHE A 148 -2.15 15.82 -11.63
CA PHE A 148 -1.83 14.42 -11.35
C PHE A 148 -1.08 14.24 -10.02
N THR A 149 -0.05 15.05 -9.74
CA THR A 149 0.69 14.92 -8.47
C THR A 149 -0.16 15.31 -7.26
N THR A 150 -1.03 16.31 -7.39
CA THR A 150 -1.98 16.70 -6.32
C THR A 150 -2.96 15.57 -5.99
N ASP A 151 -3.40 14.82 -6.99
CA ASP A 151 -4.31 13.69 -6.80
C ASP A 151 -3.60 12.44 -6.25
N VAL A 152 -2.39 12.15 -6.72
CA VAL A 152 -1.66 10.92 -6.39
C VAL A 152 -0.87 11.01 -5.08
N TYR A 153 -0.15 12.10 -4.87
CA TYR A 153 0.84 12.21 -3.79
C TYR A 153 0.22 12.05 -2.39
N PRO A 154 -0.96 12.63 -2.07
CA PRO A 154 -1.58 12.44 -0.75
C PRO A 154 -1.95 10.98 -0.49
N ILE A 155 -2.52 10.29 -1.49
CA ILE A 155 -2.92 8.88 -1.37
C ILE A 155 -1.69 8.00 -1.17
N LEU A 156 -0.61 8.30 -1.89
CA LEU A 156 0.67 7.60 -1.79
C LEU A 156 1.29 7.72 -0.39
N VAL A 157 1.29 8.92 0.18
CA VAL A 157 1.81 9.16 1.54
C VAL A 157 0.97 8.43 2.58
N GLU A 158 -0.36 8.50 2.47
CA GLU A 158 -1.28 7.81 3.38
C GLU A 158 -1.07 6.30 3.33
N GLU A 159 -1.00 5.73 2.13
CA GLU A 159 -0.82 4.29 1.94
C GLU A 159 0.54 3.79 2.44
N SER A 160 1.62 4.53 2.16
CA SER A 160 2.96 4.18 2.66
C SER A 160 3.01 4.17 4.20
N SER A 161 2.49 5.23 4.83
CA SER A 161 2.46 5.34 6.30
C SER A 161 1.61 4.25 6.97
N ALA A 162 0.43 3.97 6.41
CA ALA A 162 -0.46 2.93 6.91
C ALA A 162 0.23 1.56 6.87
N ARG A 163 0.88 1.22 5.76
CA ARG A 163 1.55 -0.07 5.60
C ARG A 163 2.77 -0.25 6.49
N ILE A 164 3.57 0.81 6.71
CA ILE A 164 4.67 0.79 7.68
C ILE A 164 4.12 0.51 9.10
N SER A 165 2.99 1.12 9.45
CA SER A 165 2.36 0.87 10.75
C SER A 165 1.85 -0.57 10.87
N ILE A 166 1.22 -1.10 9.82
CA ILE A 166 0.71 -2.47 9.78
C ILE A 166 1.85 -3.49 9.88
N ILE A 167 2.90 -3.36 9.05
CA ILE A 167 3.99 -4.35 9.04
C ILE A 167 4.71 -4.40 10.38
N LYS A 168 4.85 -3.25 11.06
CA LYS A 168 5.41 -3.18 12.41
C LYS A 168 4.56 -3.99 13.40
N LYS A 169 3.23 -3.81 13.40
CA LYS A 169 2.31 -4.61 14.24
C LYS A 169 2.42 -6.10 13.93
N MET A 170 2.52 -6.47 12.64
CA MET A 170 2.66 -7.86 12.21
C MET A 170 3.96 -8.48 12.73
N ILE A 171 5.09 -7.76 12.64
CA ILE A 171 6.39 -8.21 13.16
C ILE A 171 6.32 -8.39 14.69
N GLU A 172 5.75 -7.43 15.42
CA GLU A 172 5.62 -7.50 16.88
C GLU A 172 4.78 -8.72 17.29
N THR A 173 3.65 -8.93 16.62
CA THR A 173 2.76 -10.08 16.87
C THR A 173 3.46 -11.40 16.56
N ALA A 174 4.13 -11.51 15.41
CA ALA A 174 4.84 -12.73 15.01
C ALA A 174 6.01 -13.06 15.95
N LYS A 175 6.70 -12.05 16.50
CA LYS A 175 7.74 -12.24 17.52
C LYS A 175 7.15 -12.73 18.84
N SER A 176 6.02 -12.18 19.28
CA SER A 176 5.36 -12.63 20.52
C SER A 176 4.79 -14.05 20.43
N ALA A 177 4.38 -14.50 19.24
CA ALA A 177 3.85 -15.84 19.04
C ALA A 177 4.93 -16.94 18.96
N LYS A 178 6.21 -16.57 18.78
CA LYS A 178 7.35 -17.49 18.83
C LYS A 178 7.91 -17.69 20.26
N MET A 179 7.43 -16.93 21.25
CA MET A 179 7.77 -17.10 22.68
C MET A 179 6.77 -17.99 23.39
#